data_AF-A0A0R3TGV5-F1
#
_entry.id   AF-A0A0R3TGV5-F1
#
_cell.length_a   1.000
_cell.length_b   1.000
_cell.length_c   1.000
_cell.angle_alpha   90.00
_cell.angle_beta   90.00
_cell.angle_gamma   90.00
#
_symmetry.space_group_name_H-M   'P 1'
#
loop_
_entity.id
_entity.type
_entity.pdbx_description
1 polymer ?
#
loop_
_entity_poly.entity_id
_entity_poly.type
_entity_poly.pdbx_seq_one_letter_code
_entity_poly.pdbx_strand_id
1 'polypeptide(L)'
;LSSNGSFCGNRLTEEGEQCDCGFTREDCDDVCCYPKDSKEPCKLKKFANTGNASVKVRCSPTAGECCTSSCQYRDSKHLCRSAGECHKASYCSGESAQCPSPENIPDGTPCMNHTRVCKGGECLGSVCERIPGWTECSLSRGEDITPEMMCYVACRNIRNDTPCISTIQLETVSLPSMMNKQST
;
A
#
# COMPACT_ATOMS: atom_id res chain seq x y z
N LEU A 1 -9.46 7.72 22.41
CA LEU A 1 -9.47 9.14 22.00
C LEU A 1 -9.43 9.17 20.48
N SER A 2 -10.58 9.13 19.79
CA SER A 2 -10.62 9.39 18.34
C SER A 2 -10.69 10.90 18.16
N SER A 3 -9.60 11.51 17.71
CA SER A 3 -9.65 12.85 17.13
C SER A 3 -10.27 12.74 15.74
N ASN A 4 -11.60 12.70 15.67
CA ASN A 4 -12.31 12.78 14.40
C ASN A 4 -12.32 14.24 13.92
N GLY A 5 -11.26 14.65 13.22
CA GLY A 5 -11.18 15.93 12.54
C GLY A 5 -9.75 16.22 12.06
N SER A 6 -9.64 16.77 10.85
CA SER A 6 -8.40 17.31 10.29
C SER A 6 -7.72 18.25 11.29
N PHE A 7 -6.45 18.03 11.61
CA PHE A 7 -5.68 18.85 12.53
C PHE A 7 -4.43 19.43 11.87
N CYS A 8 -4.55 20.69 11.48
CA CYS A 8 -3.39 21.46 11.03
C CYS A 8 -2.33 21.56 12.14
N GLY A 9 -1.10 21.18 11.83
CA GLY A 9 0.07 21.20 12.70
C GLY A 9 0.57 19.82 13.16
N ASN A 10 -0.06 18.71 12.75
CA ASN A 10 0.41 17.34 13.01
C ASN A 10 1.33 16.79 11.89
N ARG A 11 1.62 17.58 10.86
CA ARG A 11 2.44 17.24 9.68
C ARG A 11 1.79 16.17 8.78
N LEU A 12 0.47 16.01 8.87
CA LEU A 12 -0.30 15.15 8.00
C LEU A 12 -1.29 16.03 7.23
N THR A 13 -1.18 16.06 5.91
CA THR A 13 -2.14 16.81 5.10
C THR A 13 -3.48 16.07 5.09
N GLU A 14 -4.50 16.65 5.69
CA GLU A 14 -5.84 16.09 5.85
C GLU A 14 -6.90 16.85 5.02
N GLU A 15 -8.16 16.41 5.07
CA GLU A 15 -9.25 17.06 4.34
C GLU A 15 -9.39 18.55 4.75
N GLY A 16 -9.40 19.44 3.76
CA GLY A 16 -9.48 20.89 3.99
C GLY A 16 -8.12 21.60 4.08
N GLU A 17 -7.02 20.86 4.13
CA GLU A 17 -5.65 21.38 4.18
C GLU A 17 -4.96 21.23 2.82
N GLN A 18 -4.08 22.18 2.48
CA GLN A 18 -3.29 22.09 1.24
C GLN A 18 -1.87 21.54 1.51
N CYS A 19 -1.42 21.63 2.76
CA CYS A 19 -0.14 21.17 3.26
C CYS A 19 -0.17 21.26 4.79
N ASP A 20 0.69 20.51 5.47
CA ASP A 20 0.92 20.69 6.90
C ASP A 20 2.41 20.53 7.22
N CYS A 21 3.06 21.61 7.66
CA CYS A 21 4.48 21.60 8.00
C CYS A 21 4.74 21.62 9.51
N GLY A 22 3.71 21.61 10.35
CA GLY A 22 3.83 21.72 11.80
C GLY A 22 3.20 23.00 12.36
N PHE A 23 3.41 23.20 13.67
CA PHE A 23 2.66 24.20 14.43
C PHE A 23 3.22 25.61 14.28
N THR A 24 4.53 25.78 14.51
CA THR A 24 5.21 27.08 14.57
C THR A 24 6.08 27.31 13.34
N ARG A 25 6.57 28.55 13.18
CA ARG A 25 7.57 28.87 12.15
C ARG A 25 8.88 28.09 12.35
N GLU A 26 9.28 27.86 13.59
CA GLU A 26 10.52 27.16 13.94
C GLU A 26 10.43 25.66 13.63
N ASP A 27 9.24 25.06 13.76
CA ASP A 27 9.00 23.65 13.45
C ASP A 27 8.69 23.40 11.96
N CYS A 28 8.44 24.45 11.18
CA CYS A 28 8.04 24.39 9.78
C CYS A 28 9.23 24.62 8.83
N ASP A 29 9.95 23.54 8.53
CA ASP A 29 11.05 23.54 7.56
C ASP A 29 10.57 23.71 6.11
N ASP A 30 9.28 23.46 5.85
CA ASP A 30 8.70 23.55 4.52
C ASP A 30 8.47 25.01 4.10
N VAL A 31 9.39 25.51 3.28
CA VAL A 31 9.31 26.86 2.71
C VAL A 31 8.06 27.09 1.87
N CYS A 32 7.40 26.04 1.39
CA CYS A 32 6.20 26.08 0.54
C CYS A 32 4.90 26.23 1.33
N CYS A 33 4.90 25.88 2.63
CA CYS A 33 3.70 25.81 3.45
C CYS A 33 3.67 26.89 4.53
N TYR A 34 2.47 27.31 4.94
CA TYR A 34 2.27 28.14 6.13
C TYR A 34 2.04 27.25 7.37
N PRO A 35 2.74 27.50 8.50
CA PRO A 35 2.52 26.77 9.75
C PRO A 35 1.15 27.08 10.36
N LYS A 36 0.71 26.25 11.31
CA LYS A 36 -0.60 26.38 11.98
C LYS A 36 -0.78 27.73 12.69
N ASP A 37 0.26 28.29 13.30
CA ASP A 37 0.19 29.57 14.02
C ASP A 37 0.14 30.82 13.12
N SER A 38 0.17 30.62 11.80
CA SER A 38 0.13 31.70 10.82
C SER A 38 -1.29 32.23 10.55
N LYS A 39 -1.39 33.30 9.76
CA LYS A 39 -2.68 33.86 9.31
C LYS A 39 -3.41 32.99 8.28
N GLU A 40 -2.69 32.13 7.57
CA GLU A 40 -3.23 31.24 6.53
C GLU A 40 -2.78 29.80 6.82
N PRO A 41 -3.24 29.21 7.94
CA PRO A 41 -2.72 27.94 8.45
C PRO A 41 -2.94 26.79 7.46
N CYS A 42 -1.92 25.94 7.29
CA CYS A 42 -1.96 24.75 6.44
C CYS A 42 -2.38 25.02 4.98
N LYS A 43 -1.99 26.20 4.48
CA LYS A 43 -2.16 26.61 3.09
C LYS A 43 -0.81 26.78 2.42
N LEU A 44 -0.81 26.63 1.10
CA LEU A 44 0.38 26.92 0.30
C LEU A 44 0.68 28.41 0.33
N LYS A 45 1.95 28.75 0.47
CA LYS A 45 2.42 30.11 0.24
C LYS A 45 2.20 30.48 -1.23
N LYS A 46 2.10 31.77 -1.56
CA LYS A 46 2.02 32.21 -2.97
C LYS A 46 3.38 32.10 -3.67
N PHE A 47 4.43 32.45 -2.94
CA PHE A 47 5.82 32.42 -3.38
C PHE A 47 6.71 31.90 -2.25
N ALA A 48 7.80 31.22 -2.63
CA ALA A 48 8.82 30.73 -1.70
C ALA A 48 10.21 31.08 -2.24
N ASN A 49 11.13 31.40 -1.34
CA ASN A 49 12.53 31.58 -1.69
C ASN A 49 13.22 30.21 -1.64
N THR A 50 13.71 29.74 -2.79
CA THR A 50 14.41 28.47 -2.91
C THR A 50 15.77 28.73 -3.57
N GLY A 51 16.85 28.54 -2.81
CA GLY A 51 18.17 29.00 -3.20
C GLY A 51 18.19 30.51 -3.46
N ASN A 52 18.61 30.91 -4.67
CA ASN A 52 18.77 32.32 -5.07
C ASN A 52 17.55 32.89 -5.82
N ALA A 53 16.44 32.15 -5.90
CA ALA A 53 15.26 32.54 -6.67
C ALA A 53 14.00 32.54 -5.82
N SER A 54 13.10 33.48 -6.09
CA SER A 54 11.73 33.41 -5.61
C SER A 54 10.88 32.70 -6.66
N VAL A 55 10.24 31.60 -6.28
CA VAL A 55 9.43 30.77 -7.17
C VAL A 55 7.97 30.82 -6.78
N LYS A 56 7.09 30.70 -7.76
CA LYS A 56 5.67 30.47 -7.51
C LYS A 56 5.48 29.06 -6.95
N VAL A 57 4.87 28.96 -5.79
CA VAL A 57 4.58 27.67 -5.14
C VAL A 57 3.45 26.98 -5.90
N ARG A 58 3.65 25.70 -6.21
CA ARG A 58 2.64 24.82 -6.84
C ARG A 58 2.18 23.72 -5.89
N CYS A 59 3.08 23.28 -5.01
CA CYS A 59 2.84 22.22 -4.05
C CYS A 59 3.73 22.39 -2.83
N SER A 60 3.52 21.50 -1.85
CA SER A 60 4.35 21.32 -0.67
C SER A 60 4.80 19.86 -0.57
N PRO A 61 6.04 19.57 -0.13
CA PRO A 61 6.50 18.22 0.18
C PRO A 61 5.66 17.49 1.23
N THR A 62 5.03 18.21 2.18
CA THR A 62 4.17 17.59 3.19
C THR A 62 2.77 17.26 2.65
N ALA A 63 2.42 17.82 1.50
CA ALA A 63 1.24 17.42 0.72
C ALA A 63 1.48 16.17 -0.14
N GLY A 64 2.72 15.65 -0.23
CA GLY A 64 3.05 14.39 -0.87
C GLY A 64 4.42 14.38 -1.57
N GLU A 65 4.93 13.16 -1.79
CA GLU A 65 6.28 12.89 -2.32
C GLU A 65 6.53 13.36 -3.76
N CYS A 66 5.46 13.60 -4.53
CA CYS A 66 5.54 14.14 -5.89
C CYS A 66 5.75 15.67 -5.91
N CYS A 67 6.00 16.29 -4.76
CA CYS A 67 6.49 17.67 -4.68
C CYS A 67 7.99 17.73 -4.38
N THR A 68 8.70 18.65 -5.03
CA THR A 68 10.11 18.95 -4.73
C THR A 68 10.22 19.94 -3.57
N SER A 69 11.41 20.02 -2.96
CA SER A 69 11.76 21.06 -1.99
C SER A 69 11.78 22.49 -2.59
N SER A 70 11.71 22.61 -3.91
CA SER A 70 11.53 23.88 -4.64
C SER A 70 10.06 24.21 -4.92
N CYS A 71 9.14 23.53 -4.25
CA CYS A 71 7.70 23.77 -4.32
C CYS A 71 7.08 23.52 -5.71
N GLN A 72 7.71 22.66 -6.52
CA GLN A 72 7.24 22.29 -7.86
C GLN A 72 6.87 20.81 -7.93
N TYR A 73 5.94 20.46 -8.82
CA TYR A 73 5.63 19.06 -9.08
C TYR A 73 6.82 18.36 -9.74
N ARG A 74 7.05 17.11 -9.34
CA ARG A 74 7.94 16.21 -10.05
C ARG A 74 7.32 15.78 -11.37
N ASP A 75 8.15 15.54 -12.38
CA ASP A 75 7.70 15.12 -13.70
C ASP A 75 7.04 13.73 -13.69
N SER A 76 6.32 13.42 -14.77
CA SER A 76 5.53 12.20 -14.85
C SER A 76 6.31 10.89 -14.97
N LYS A 77 7.65 10.96 -15.03
CA LYS A 77 8.54 9.80 -15.03
C LYS A 77 9.16 9.55 -13.66
N HIS A 78 8.90 10.42 -12.68
CA HIS A 78 9.40 10.22 -11.33
C HIS A 78 8.64 9.08 -10.64
N LEU A 79 9.37 8.02 -10.29
CA LEU A 79 8.84 6.91 -9.50
C LEU A 79 8.53 7.39 -8.07
N CYS A 80 7.27 7.32 -7.67
CA CYS A 80 6.85 7.66 -6.30
C CYS A 80 6.52 6.42 -5.47
N ARG A 81 5.95 5.38 -6.10
CA ARG A 81 5.71 4.09 -5.43
C ARG A 81 6.33 2.95 -6.21
N SER A 82 7.22 2.20 -5.58
CA SER A 82 7.79 0.96 -6.14
C SER A 82 6.71 -0.08 -6.40
N ALA A 83 6.93 -0.96 -7.38
CA ALA A 83 6.06 -2.10 -7.61
C ALA A 83 6.12 -3.08 -6.43
N GLY A 84 4.98 -3.69 -6.10
CA GLY A 84 4.86 -4.80 -5.16
C GLY A 84 4.46 -6.09 -5.88
N GLU A 85 4.28 -7.18 -5.14
CA GLU A 85 3.79 -8.44 -5.72
C GLU A 85 2.35 -8.34 -6.26
N CYS A 86 1.55 -7.42 -5.73
CA CYS A 86 0.12 -7.29 -6.05
C CYS A 86 -0.28 -5.93 -6.65
N HIS A 87 0.67 -5.04 -6.94
CA HIS A 87 0.38 -3.79 -7.62
C HIS A 87 1.60 -3.34 -8.44
N LYS A 88 1.35 -2.62 -9.54
CA LYS A 88 2.41 -2.03 -10.36
C LYS A 88 3.06 -0.84 -9.64
N ALA A 89 4.15 -0.34 -10.20
CA ALA A 89 4.76 0.91 -9.79
C ALA A 89 3.85 2.11 -10.14
N SER A 90 3.85 3.15 -9.30
CA SER A 90 3.22 4.44 -9.60
C SER A 90 4.27 5.51 -9.84
N TYR A 91 3.97 6.37 -10.81
CA TYR A 91 4.76 7.54 -11.14
C TYR A 91 3.95 8.79 -10.87
N CYS A 92 4.63 9.88 -10.55
CA CYS A 92 3.98 11.18 -10.37
C CYS A 92 3.17 11.57 -11.61
N SER A 93 2.15 12.40 -11.46
CA SER A 93 1.35 12.86 -12.61
C SER A 93 1.98 14.04 -13.35
N GLY A 94 2.88 14.79 -12.70
CA GLY A 94 3.33 16.10 -13.17
C GLY A 94 2.48 17.29 -12.67
N GLU A 95 1.34 17.01 -12.04
CA GLU A 95 0.32 18.02 -11.72
C GLU A 95 -0.22 17.92 -10.28
N SER A 96 0.25 16.95 -9.50
CA SER A 96 -0.16 16.73 -8.11
C SER A 96 1.05 16.38 -7.24
N ALA A 97 0.96 16.73 -5.94
CA ALA A 97 1.93 16.33 -4.93
C ALA A 97 1.71 14.88 -4.47
N GLN A 98 0.49 14.38 -4.61
CA GLN A 98 0.12 13.02 -4.24
C GLN A 98 0.59 12.02 -5.30
N CYS A 99 1.16 10.91 -4.85
CA CYS A 99 1.47 9.78 -5.72
C CYS A 99 0.15 9.09 -6.11
N PRO A 100 -0.14 8.91 -7.42
CA PRO A 100 -1.34 8.21 -7.86
C PRO A 100 -1.43 6.78 -7.28
N SER A 101 -2.66 6.32 -7.00
CA SER A 101 -2.89 4.94 -6.61
C SER A 101 -2.35 3.98 -7.69
N PRO A 102 -1.63 2.92 -7.29
CA PRO A 102 -1.06 1.99 -8.26
C PRO A 102 -2.16 1.17 -8.95
N GLU A 103 -1.87 0.72 -10.16
CA GLU A 103 -2.70 -0.27 -10.83
C GLU A 103 -2.52 -1.63 -10.13
N ASN A 104 -3.62 -2.22 -9.68
CA ASN A 104 -3.61 -3.51 -9.02
C ASN A 104 -3.28 -4.63 -10.01
N ILE A 105 -2.47 -5.58 -9.57
CA ILE A 105 -2.32 -6.87 -10.24
C ILE A 105 -3.63 -7.65 -10.03
N PRO A 106 -4.07 -8.46 -11.01
CA PRO A 106 -5.36 -9.15 -10.93
C PRO A 106 -5.54 -9.97 -9.65
N ASP A 107 -6.73 -9.92 -9.07
CA ASP A 107 -7.11 -10.73 -7.92
C ASP A 107 -6.92 -12.23 -8.21
N GLY A 108 -6.46 -12.98 -7.22
CA GLY A 108 -6.13 -14.40 -7.35
C GLY A 108 -4.72 -14.70 -7.88
N THR A 109 -3.95 -13.68 -8.29
CA THR A 109 -2.53 -13.84 -8.64
C THR A 109 -1.73 -14.31 -7.40
N PRO A 110 -0.95 -15.40 -7.47
CA PRO A 110 -0.16 -15.87 -6.33
C PRO A 110 0.89 -14.84 -5.87
N CYS A 111 1.06 -14.72 -4.56
CA CYS A 111 2.05 -13.86 -3.94
C CYS A 111 2.54 -14.48 -2.61
N MET A 112 3.55 -13.89 -1.98
CA MET A 112 4.18 -14.38 -0.75
C MET A 112 4.59 -15.86 -0.90
N ASN A 113 5.46 -16.12 -1.87
CA ASN A 113 5.93 -17.47 -2.20
C ASN A 113 4.78 -18.48 -2.39
N HIS A 114 3.73 -18.08 -3.12
CA HIS A 114 2.56 -18.90 -3.44
C HIS A 114 1.69 -19.34 -2.24
N THR A 115 1.88 -18.76 -1.06
CA THR A 115 1.03 -19.05 0.12
C THR A 115 -0.22 -18.18 0.17
N ARG A 116 -0.18 -17.03 -0.51
CA ARG A 116 -1.25 -16.02 -0.56
C ARG A 116 -1.62 -15.71 -2.01
N VAL A 117 -2.68 -14.90 -2.17
CA VAL A 117 -3.09 -14.32 -3.44
C VAL A 117 -3.40 -12.83 -3.30
N CYS A 118 -3.24 -12.12 -4.41
CA CYS A 118 -3.61 -10.73 -4.52
C CYS A 118 -5.13 -10.54 -4.36
N LYS A 119 -5.51 -9.52 -3.60
CA LYS A 119 -6.89 -9.10 -3.39
C LYS A 119 -6.91 -7.59 -3.22
N GLY A 120 -7.52 -6.88 -4.17
CA GLY A 120 -7.60 -5.43 -4.14
C GLY A 120 -6.24 -4.73 -4.18
N GLY A 121 -5.21 -5.36 -4.75
CA GLY A 121 -3.85 -4.81 -4.81
C GLY A 121 -2.92 -5.22 -3.66
N GLU A 122 -3.44 -5.97 -2.68
CA GLU A 122 -2.69 -6.40 -1.50
C GLU A 122 -2.54 -7.93 -1.46
N CYS A 123 -1.42 -8.41 -0.92
CA CYS A 123 -1.12 -9.84 -0.80
C CYS A 123 -1.74 -10.44 0.49
N LEU A 124 -3.07 -10.51 0.53
CA LEU A 124 -3.82 -10.90 1.74
C LEU A 124 -4.67 -12.18 1.58
N GLY A 125 -5.15 -12.48 0.38
CA GLY A 125 -6.01 -13.65 0.15
C GLY A 125 -5.25 -14.94 0.39
N SER A 126 -5.95 -16.02 0.74
CA SER A 126 -5.33 -17.34 0.85
C SER A 126 -5.16 -17.99 -0.51
N VAL A 127 -4.09 -18.78 -0.72
CA VAL A 127 -3.98 -19.62 -1.94
C VAL A 127 -5.16 -20.57 -2.10
N CYS A 128 -5.82 -20.95 -1.01
CA CYS A 128 -7.04 -21.76 -0.99
C CYS A 128 -8.19 -21.13 -1.81
N GLU A 129 -8.28 -19.79 -1.86
CA GLU A 129 -9.35 -19.06 -2.58
C GLU A 129 -9.26 -19.27 -4.11
N ARG A 130 -8.14 -19.76 -4.63
CA ARG A 130 -8.00 -20.13 -6.05
C ARG A 130 -8.84 -21.35 -6.44
N ILE A 131 -9.26 -22.16 -5.46
CA ILE A 131 -10.09 -23.33 -5.68
C ILE A 131 -11.54 -22.97 -5.31
N PRO A 132 -12.49 -23.00 -6.26
CA PRO A 132 -13.87 -22.63 -5.98
C PRO A 132 -14.47 -23.42 -4.83
N GLY A 133 -14.98 -22.70 -3.82
CA GLY A 133 -15.60 -23.29 -2.64
C GLY A 133 -14.61 -23.77 -1.57
N TRP A 134 -13.33 -23.41 -1.66
CA TRP A 134 -12.34 -23.67 -0.61
C TRP A 134 -11.98 -22.41 0.17
N THR A 135 -11.57 -22.61 1.42
CA THR A 135 -11.13 -21.54 2.33
C THR A 135 -9.95 -22.01 3.17
N GLU A 136 -9.18 -21.06 3.69
CA GLU A 136 -8.09 -21.33 4.64
C GLU A 136 -8.65 -21.91 5.94
N CYS A 137 -7.89 -22.84 6.51
CA CYS A 137 -8.15 -23.43 7.82
C CYS A 137 -6.83 -23.73 8.53
N SER A 138 -6.91 -24.01 9.83
CA SER A 138 -5.74 -24.37 10.63
C SER A 138 -5.78 -25.86 10.97
N LEU A 139 -4.65 -26.54 10.79
CA LEU A 139 -4.49 -27.90 11.27
C LEU A 139 -4.49 -27.93 12.81
N SER A 140 -5.12 -28.95 13.38
CA SER A 140 -5.10 -29.22 14.82
C SER A 140 -4.09 -30.32 15.13
N ARG A 141 -3.51 -30.30 16.34
CA ARG A 141 -2.62 -31.38 16.78
C ARG A 141 -3.35 -32.72 16.75
N GLY A 142 -2.71 -33.72 16.16
CA GLY A 142 -3.19 -35.08 16.05
C GLY A 142 -2.02 -36.05 15.95
N GLU A 143 -2.32 -37.35 16.01
CA GLU A 143 -1.30 -38.41 15.98
C GLU A 143 -0.44 -38.35 14.69
N ASP A 144 -1.05 -37.95 13.57
CA ASP A 144 -0.39 -37.85 12.26
C ASP A 144 0.05 -36.41 11.87
N ILE A 145 -0.06 -35.43 12.77
CA ILE A 145 0.24 -34.02 12.47
C ILE A 145 1.49 -33.56 13.22
N THR A 146 2.58 -33.30 12.48
CA THR A 146 3.82 -32.79 13.07
C THR A 146 3.75 -31.28 13.34
N PRO A 147 4.59 -30.73 14.24
CA PRO A 147 4.71 -29.29 14.44
C PRO A 147 4.96 -28.49 13.16
N GLU A 148 5.76 -29.03 12.25
CA GLU A 148 6.13 -28.41 10.97
C GLU A 148 4.92 -28.34 10.03
N MET A 149 4.04 -29.34 10.07
CA MET A 149 2.83 -29.35 9.24
C MET A 149 1.90 -28.18 9.56
N MET A 150 1.85 -27.76 10.82
CA MET A 150 1.04 -26.63 11.26
C MET A 150 1.54 -25.27 10.74
N CYS A 151 2.75 -25.20 10.18
CA CYS A 151 3.29 -23.99 9.54
C CYS A 151 2.86 -23.83 8.08
N TYR A 152 2.40 -24.91 7.42
CA TYR A 152 1.89 -24.82 6.06
C TYR A 152 0.47 -24.27 6.04
N VAL A 153 0.14 -23.59 4.95
CA VAL A 153 -1.25 -23.24 4.66
C VAL A 153 -2.05 -24.53 4.52
N ALA A 154 -3.27 -24.54 5.04
CA ALA A 154 -4.19 -25.65 4.88
C ALA A 154 -5.54 -25.13 4.39
N CYS A 155 -6.21 -25.95 3.59
CA CYS A 155 -7.48 -25.59 2.98
C CYS A 155 -8.56 -26.63 3.32
N ARG A 156 -9.81 -26.18 3.33
CA ARG A 156 -10.98 -27.04 3.38
C ARG A 156 -12.06 -26.56 2.42
N ASN A 157 -12.82 -27.49 1.88
CA ASN A 157 -14.01 -27.19 1.12
C ASN A 157 -15.16 -26.78 2.05
N ILE A 158 -15.83 -25.67 1.73
CA ILE A 158 -16.91 -25.08 2.52
C ILE A 158 -18.20 -25.92 2.42
N ARG A 159 -18.39 -26.70 1.34
CA ARG A 159 -19.64 -27.40 1.05
C ARG A 159 -19.70 -28.82 1.60
N ASN A 160 -18.55 -29.49 1.76
CA ASN A 160 -18.49 -30.95 1.94
C ASN A 160 -17.91 -31.40 3.29
N ASP A 161 -17.83 -30.52 4.30
CA ASP A 161 -17.20 -30.79 5.61
C ASP A 161 -15.87 -31.56 5.50
N THR A 162 -15.10 -31.25 4.45
CA THR A 162 -13.84 -31.94 4.21
C THR A 162 -12.86 -31.60 5.33
N PRO A 163 -12.04 -32.56 5.78
CA PRO A 163 -10.99 -32.27 6.74
C PRO A 163 -10.10 -31.14 6.24
N CYS A 164 -9.54 -30.37 7.16
CA CYS A 164 -8.53 -29.37 6.84
C CYS A 164 -7.27 -30.11 6.36
N ILE A 165 -6.85 -29.85 5.12
CA ILE A 165 -5.74 -30.56 4.48
C ILE A 165 -4.66 -29.54 4.12
N SER A 166 -3.39 -29.85 4.45
CA SER A 166 -2.26 -28.98 4.11
C SER A 166 -2.12 -28.80 2.59
N THR A 167 -1.59 -27.67 2.14
CA THR A 167 -1.35 -27.44 0.71
C THR A 167 -0.39 -28.47 0.09
N ILE A 168 0.57 -29.00 0.85
CA ILE A 168 1.44 -30.10 0.42
C ILE A 168 0.64 -31.38 0.14
N GLN A 169 -0.31 -31.71 1.00
CA GLN A 169 -1.21 -32.84 0.76
C GLN A 169 -2.22 -32.54 -0.36
N LEU A 170 -2.62 -31.29 -0.55
CA LEU A 170 -3.45 -30.91 -1.69
C LEU A 170 -2.70 -31.05 -3.01
N GLU A 171 -1.39 -30.78 -3.06
CA GLU A 171 -0.58 -31.04 -4.26
C GLU A 171 -0.60 -32.53 -4.64
N THR A 172 -0.60 -33.43 -3.65
CA THR A 172 -0.63 -34.88 -3.88
C THR A 172 -2.03 -35.41 -4.21
N VAL A 173 -3.09 -34.76 -3.71
CA VAL A 173 -4.50 -35.17 -3.94
C VAL A 173 -5.11 -34.51 -5.19
N SER A 174 -4.67 -33.30 -5.56
CA SER A 174 -5.35 -32.46 -6.54
C SER A 174 -4.66 -32.34 -7.89
N LEU A 175 -3.38 -32.70 -8.06
CA LEU A 175 -2.67 -32.43 -9.33
C LEU A 175 -2.26 -33.69 -10.10
N PRO A 176 -2.63 -33.67 -11.39
CA PRO A 176 -1.62 -33.25 -12.36
C PRO A 176 -1.64 -31.77 -12.82
N SER A 177 -2.55 -30.88 -12.40
CA SER A 177 -2.86 -29.69 -13.24
C SER A 177 -2.80 -28.24 -12.69
N MET A 178 -2.51 -27.92 -11.42
CA MET A 178 -2.49 -26.51 -10.93
C MET A 178 -1.09 -25.91 -10.75
N MET A 179 -0.02 -26.66 -11.05
CA MET A 179 1.37 -26.16 -11.07
C MET A 179 2.11 -26.40 -12.39
N ASN A 180 1.53 -27.15 -13.34
CA ASN A 180 2.12 -27.30 -14.67
C ASN A 180 1.71 -26.15 -15.59
N LYS A 181 2.31 -24.98 -15.35
CA LYS A 181 2.66 -23.99 -16.37
C LYS A 181 3.76 -23.04 -15.89
N GLN A 182 4.86 -23.61 -15.39
CA GLN A 182 6.20 -23.03 -15.61
C GLN A 182 7.15 -24.17 -16.00
N SER A 183 7.15 -24.48 -17.30
CA SER A 183 8.27 -25.11 -17.98
C SER A 183 8.49 -24.31 -19.26
N THR A 184 9.67 -23.70 -19.34
CA THR A 184 10.24 -22.85 -20.41
C THR A 184 9.76 -21.41 -20.45
#